data_AF-A0A1G0WTK5-F1
#
_entry.id   AF-A0A1G0WTK5-F1
#
_cell.length_a   1.000
_cell.length_b   1.000
_cell.length_c   1.000
_cell.angle_alpha   90.00
_cell.angle_beta   90.00
_cell.angle_gamma   90.00
#
_symmetry.space_group_name_H-M   'P 1'
#
loop_
_entity.id
_entity.type
_entity.pdbx_description
1 polymer ?
#
loop_
_entity_poly.entity_id
_entity_poly.type
_entity_poly.pdbx_seq_one_letter_code
_entity_poly.pdbx_strand_id
1 'polypeptide(L)'
;MDSQTQTSEPMLKDKTVENARTGYNTAINLWIYEGTLIWNKFTAMVYANTILLITIGVIITGNRWRELCLILFVLCFLGIILCICWYIMNKRSFKFYKYWIMSARELEEQYLEPIKIISRGGDYADNKEVKISLDTGDMHLIIKGMAKRKVENVVNVIICIFIFVYIVIMFHYLIFLK
;
A
#
# COMPACT_ATOMS: atom_id res chain seq x y z
N MET A 1 -25.32 43.35 -30.48
CA MET A 1 -24.05 42.75 -30.94
C MET A 1 -23.63 41.75 -29.85
N ASP A 2 -24.48 40.75 -29.60
CA ASP A 2 -24.49 40.02 -28.31
C ASP A 2 -24.72 38.49 -28.44
N SER A 3 -24.53 37.93 -29.64
CA SER A 3 -24.78 36.49 -29.88
C SER A 3 -23.54 35.59 -29.74
N GLN A 4 -22.37 36.12 -29.36
CA GLN A 4 -21.15 35.30 -29.19
C GLN A 4 -20.81 34.96 -27.73
N THR A 5 -21.47 35.58 -26.76
CA THR A 5 -21.16 35.38 -25.32
C THR A 5 -21.92 34.19 -24.72
N GLN A 6 -23.09 33.84 -25.25
CA GLN A 6 -23.91 32.73 -24.72
C GLN A 6 -23.54 31.34 -25.27
N THR A 7 -22.84 31.25 -26.41
CA THR A 7 -22.45 29.96 -27.01
C THR A 7 -21.15 29.41 -26.42
N SER A 8 -20.31 30.27 -25.85
CA SER A 8 -18.98 29.91 -25.31
C SER A 8 -19.04 29.37 -23.87
N GLU A 9 -19.89 29.92 -23.01
CA GLU A 9 -20.06 29.45 -21.61
C GLU A 9 -20.53 27.99 -21.46
N PRO A 10 -21.59 27.51 -22.14
CA PRO A 10 -22.05 26.12 -21.99
C PRO A 10 -21.03 25.12 -22.53
N MET A 11 -20.33 25.44 -23.63
CA MET A 11 -19.29 24.58 -24.20
C MET A 11 -18.01 24.55 -23.35
N LEU A 12 -17.66 25.66 -22.68
CA LEU A 12 -16.52 25.71 -21.76
C LEU A 12 -16.81 24.90 -20.48
N LYS A 13 -18.04 24.98 -19.97
CA LYS A 13 -18.48 24.23 -18.80
C LYS A 13 -18.50 22.73 -19.07
N ASP A 14 -18.96 22.31 -20.25
CA ASP A 14 -18.99 20.91 -20.66
C ASP A 14 -17.56 20.32 -20.78
N LYS A 15 -16.64 21.04 -21.44
CA LYS A 15 -15.22 20.64 -21.51
C LYS A 15 -14.54 20.58 -20.15
N THR A 16 -14.87 21.49 -19.24
CA THR A 16 -14.33 21.46 -17.87
C THR A 16 -14.78 20.21 -17.11
N VAL A 17 -16.04 19.84 -17.23
CA VAL A 17 -16.59 18.62 -16.60
C VAL A 17 -16.01 17.36 -17.25
N GLU A 18 -15.86 17.33 -18.58
CA GLU A 18 -15.23 16.22 -19.30
C GLU A 18 -13.76 16.02 -18.90
N ASN A 19 -13.00 17.12 -18.81
CA ASN A 19 -11.61 17.09 -18.35
C ASN A 19 -11.52 16.62 -16.89
N ALA A 20 -12.43 17.07 -16.02
CA ALA A 20 -12.49 16.62 -14.63
C ALA A 20 -12.79 15.12 -14.52
N ARG A 21 -13.73 14.58 -15.33
CA ARG A 21 -14.00 13.14 -15.40
C ARG A 21 -12.78 12.35 -15.86
N THR A 22 -12.07 12.85 -16.87
CA THR A 22 -10.86 12.22 -17.39
C THR A 22 -9.74 12.22 -16.34
N GLY A 23 -9.53 13.34 -15.66
CA GLY A 23 -8.57 13.46 -14.55
C GLY A 23 -8.93 12.54 -13.39
N TYR A 24 -10.21 12.46 -13.03
CA TYR A 24 -10.70 11.57 -11.97
C TYR A 24 -10.48 10.10 -12.30
N ASN A 25 -10.85 9.66 -13.51
CA ASN A 25 -10.57 8.30 -13.98
C ASN A 25 -9.07 8.00 -13.99
N THR A 26 -8.25 8.97 -14.39
CA THR A 26 -6.78 8.84 -14.36
C THR A 26 -6.26 8.68 -12.93
N ALA A 27 -6.75 9.48 -11.99
CA ALA A 27 -6.38 9.38 -10.57
C ALA A 27 -6.77 8.03 -9.96
N ILE A 28 -7.97 7.52 -10.28
CA ILE A 28 -8.41 6.18 -9.88
C ILE A 28 -7.49 5.10 -10.48
N ASN A 29 -7.18 5.19 -11.77
CA ASN A 29 -6.29 4.21 -12.42
C ASN A 29 -4.89 4.21 -11.78
N LEU A 30 -4.34 5.38 -11.47
CA LEU A 30 -3.05 5.50 -10.77
C LEU A 30 -3.12 4.96 -9.33
N TRP A 31 -4.24 5.15 -8.65
CA TRP A 31 -4.49 4.58 -7.33
C TRP A 31 -4.53 3.05 -7.36
N ILE A 32 -5.27 2.46 -8.30
CA ILE A 32 -5.33 1.00 -8.53
C ILE A 32 -3.95 0.45 -8.90
N TYR A 33 -3.24 1.14 -9.79
CA TYR A 33 -1.90 0.77 -10.20
C TYR A 33 -0.92 0.75 -9.01
N GLU A 34 -0.91 1.79 -8.18
CA GLU A 34 -0.05 1.83 -7.00
C GLU A 34 -0.41 0.72 -5.99
N GLY A 35 -1.71 0.43 -5.83
CA GLY A 35 -2.17 -0.71 -5.02
C GLY A 35 -1.63 -2.05 -5.52
N THR A 36 -1.65 -2.27 -6.84
CA THR A 36 -1.10 -3.47 -7.49
C THR A 36 0.42 -3.55 -7.32
N LEU A 37 1.12 -2.42 -7.46
CA LEU A 37 2.56 -2.34 -7.21
C LEU A 37 2.92 -2.67 -5.76
N ILE A 38 2.14 -2.19 -4.78
CA ILE A 38 2.32 -2.53 -3.36
C ILE A 38 2.21 -4.04 -3.17
N TRP A 39 1.16 -4.67 -3.74
CA TRP A 39 0.94 -6.11 -3.66
C TRP A 39 2.08 -6.93 -4.30
N ASN A 40 2.54 -6.51 -5.49
CA ASN A 40 3.64 -7.17 -6.19
C ASN A 40 4.95 -7.06 -5.41
N LYS A 41 5.27 -5.87 -4.86
CA LYS A 41 6.44 -5.66 -4.00
C LYS A 41 6.37 -6.52 -2.73
N PHE A 42 5.19 -6.60 -2.10
CA PHE A 42 4.96 -7.46 -0.94
C PHE A 42 5.26 -8.92 -1.26
N THR A 43 4.70 -9.45 -2.34
CA THR A 43 4.88 -10.84 -2.78
C THR A 43 6.34 -11.14 -3.12
N ALA A 44 7.00 -10.26 -3.88
CA ALA A 44 8.40 -10.42 -4.24
C ALA A 44 9.32 -10.45 -3.01
N MET A 45 9.06 -9.58 -2.03
CA MET A 45 9.85 -9.51 -0.79
C MET A 45 9.64 -10.72 0.11
N VAL A 46 8.42 -11.24 0.20
CA VAL A 46 8.15 -12.50 0.90
C VAL A 46 8.94 -13.64 0.26
N TYR A 47 8.89 -13.79 -1.07
CA TYR A 47 9.64 -14.83 -1.77
C TYR A 47 11.15 -14.70 -1.57
N ALA A 48 11.71 -13.50 -1.69
CA ALA A 48 13.13 -13.28 -1.49
C ALA A 48 13.57 -13.66 -0.07
N ASN A 49 12.79 -13.29 0.96
CA ASN A 49 13.08 -13.69 2.35
C ASN A 49 12.93 -15.20 2.56
N THR A 50 11.92 -15.84 1.97
CA THR A 50 11.76 -17.29 2.04
C THR A 50 12.94 -18.03 1.42
N ILE A 51 13.45 -17.59 0.26
CA ILE A 51 14.63 -18.19 -0.40
C ILE A 51 15.87 -18.07 0.50
N LEU A 52 16.09 -16.90 1.12
CA LEU A 52 17.20 -16.71 2.07
C LEU A 52 17.08 -17.64 3.27
N LEU A 53 15.89 -17.73 3.88
CA LEU A 53 15.65 -18.61 5.03
C LEU A 53 15.80 -20.09 4.69
N ILE A 54 15.34 -20.54 3.52
CA ILE A 54 15.54 -21.91 3.05
C ILE A 54 17.03 -22.19 2.89
N THR A 55 17.78 -21.27 2.27
CA THR A 55 19.23 -21.44 2.06
C THR A 55 19.96 -21.55 3.40
N ILE A 56 19.60 -20.71 4.38
CA ILE A 56 20.13 -20.80 5.75
C ILE A 56 19.77 -22.15 6.38
N GLY A 57 18.50 -22.58 6.28
CA GLY A 57 18.03 -23.85 6.83
C GLY A 57 18.74 -25.09 6.28
N VAL A 58 19.07 -25.08 4.98
CA VAL A 58 19.85 -26.16 4.34
C VAL A 58 21.28 -26.21 4.89
N ILE A 59 21.93 -25.06 5.06
CA ILE A 59 23.30 -24.98 5.62
C ILE A 59 23.32 -25.50 7.06
N ILE A 60 22.31 -25.17 7.87
CA ILE A 60 22.15 -25.67 9.25
C ILE A 60 22.03 -27.20 9.24
N THR A 61 21.07 -27.71 8.47
CA THR A 61 20.73 -29.14 8.46
C THR A 61 21.89 -30.00 7.93
N GLY A 62 22.70 -29.47 7.01
CA GLY A 62 23.88 -30.14 6.49
C GLY A 62 25.07 -30.24 7.47
N ASN A 63 24.94 -29.70 8.69
CA ASN A 63 26.02 -29.61 9.69
C ASN A 63 27.31 -28.90 9.20
N ARG A 64 27.22 -28.11 8.12
CA ARG A 64 28.34 -27.34 7.53
C ARG A 64 28.43 -25.91 8.06
N TRP A 65 27.68 -25.61 9.12
CA TRP A 65 27.55 -24.28 9.70
C TRP A 65 28.89 -23.71 10.19
N ARG A 66 29.81 -24.58 10.66
CA ARG A 66 31.15 -24.16 11.12
C ARG A 66 32.08 -23.76 9.97
N GLU A 67 32.00 -24.46 8.84
CA GLU A 67 32.78 -24.15 7.62
C GLU A 67 32.26 -22.89 6.92
N LEU A 68 30.94 -22.71 6.91
CA LEU A 68 30.25 -21.66 6.15
C LEU A 68 29.77 -20.50 7.04
N CYS A 69 30.39 -20.31 8.22
CA CYS A 69 29.98 -19.29 9.18
C CYS A 69 29.98 -17.87 8.60
N LEU A 70 30.99 -17.51 7.79
CA LEU A 70 31.03 -16.21 7.12
C LEU A 70 29.88 -16.04 6.12
N ILE A 71 29.54 -17.10 5.37
CA ILE A 71 28.44 -17.07 4.40
C ILE A 71 27.10 -16.91 5.13
N LEU A 72 26.89 -17.61 6.24
CA LEU A 72 25.71 -17.47 7.08
C LEU A 72 25.55 -16.05 7.63
N PHE A 73 26.65 -15.46 8.11
CA PHE A 73 26.64 -14.08 8.59
C PHE A 73 26.26 -13.09 7.48
N VAL A 74 26.87 -13.23 6.30
CA VAL A 74 26.55 -12.41 5.11
C VAL A 74 25.09 -12.59 4.69
N LEU A 75 24.55 -13.82 4.69
CA LEU A 75 23.15 -14.08 4.35
C LEU A 75 22.17 -13.44 5.34
N CYS A 76 22.46 -13.50 6.64
CA CYS A 76 21.63 -12.86 7.66
C CYS A 76 21.68 -11.34 7.51
N PHE A 77 22.86 -10.77 7.27
CA PHE A 77 23.02 -9.34 7.04
C PHE A 77 22.28 -8.88 5.77
N LEU A 78 22.36 -9.67 4.69
CA LEU A 78 21.63 -9.42 3.46
C LEU A 78 20.11 -9.46 3.70
N GLY A 79 19.61 -10.41 4.49
CA GLY A 79 18.20 -10.49 4.87
C GLY A 79 17.72 -9.26 5.64
N ILE A 80 18.53 -8.74 6.56
CA ILE A 80 18.23 -7.50 7.30
C ILE A 80 18.21 -6.29 6.35
N ILE A 81 19.21 -6.15 5.47
CA ILE A 81 19.22 -5.09 4.46
C ILE A 81 17.96 -5.15 3.60
N LEU A 82 17.58 -6.36 3.15
CA LEU A 82 16.39 -6.57 2.33
C LEU A 82 15.12 -6.10 3.06
N CYS A 83 15.01 -6.39 4.37
CA CYS A 83 13.91 -5.91 5.21
C CYS A 83 13.88 -4.37 5.33
N ILE A 84 15.03 -3.71 5.47
CA ILE A 84 15.13 -2.25 5.51
C ILE A 84 14.70 -1.64 4.18
N CYS A 85 15.20 -2.17 3.06
CA CYS A 85 14.78 -1.76 1.72
C CYS A 85 13.26 -1.91 1.54
N TRP A 86 12.70 -3.04 1.98
CA TRP A 86 11.26 -3.30 1.91
C TRP A 86 10.45 -2.26 2.70
N TYR A 87 10.89 -1.93 3.92
CA TYR A 87 10.25 -0.90 4.73
C TYR A 87 10.24 0.47 4.06
N ILE A 88 11.38 0.91 3.53
CA ILE A 88 11.50 2.21 2.84
C ILE A 88 10.59 2.25 1.60
N MET A 89 10.60 1.19 0.79
CA MET A 89 9.76 1.08 -0.40
C MET A 89 8.27 1.15 -0.06
N ASN A 90 7.82 0.41 0.97
CA ASN A 90 6.43 0.42 1.41
C ASN A 90 6.00 1.81 1.89
N LYS A 91 6.80 2.43 2.77
CA LYS A 91 6.49 3.76 3.31
C LYS A 91 6.33 4.80 2.20
N ARG A 92 7.15 4.71 1.15
CA ARG A 92 7.01 5.57 -0.03
C ARG A 92 5.74 5.25 -0.81
N SER A 93 5.46 3.99 -1.10
CA SER A 93 4.28 3.60 -1.88
C SER A 93 2.95 3.94 -1.19
N PHE A 94 2.85 3.78 0.14
CA PHE A 94 1.64 4.19 0.87
C PHE A 94 1.40 5.71 0.83
N LYS A 95 2.46 6.53 0.73
CA LYS A 95 2.30 7.98 0.52
C LYS A 95 1.74 8.29 -0.86
N PHE A 96 2.21 7.63 -1.92
CA PHE A 96 1.65 7.81 -3.27
C PHE A 96 0.21 7.30 -3.34
N TYR A 97 -0.07 6.15 -2.74
CA TYR A 97 -1.43 5.62 -2.65
C TYR A 97 -2.39 6.62 -1.98
N LYS A 98 -1.95 7.23 -0.85
CA LYS A 98 -2.72 8.28 -0.18
C LYS A 98 -2.82 9.58 -1.00
N TYR A 99 -1.81 9.91 -1.78
CA TYR A 99 -1.86 11.08 -2.65
C TYR A 99 -2.92 10.93 -3.73
N TRP A 100 -2.94 9.81 -4.46
CA TRP A 100 -3.89 9.58 -5.55
C TRP A 100 -5.35 9.55 -5.09
N ILE A 101 -5.64 8.96 -3.93
CA ILE A 101 -6.99 8.97 -3.36
C ILE A 101 -7.44 10.38 -2.96
N MET A 102 -6.53 11.22 -2.45
CA MET A 102 -6.83 12.62 -2.12
C MET A 102 -7.05 13.46 -3.38
N SER A 103 -6.25 13.25 -4.43
CA SER A 103 -6.46 13.91 -5.73
C SER A 103 -7.80 13.51 -6.37
N ALA A 104 -8.18 12.24 -6.28
CA ALA A 104 -9.50 11.80 -6.75
C ALA A 104 -10.64 12.47 -5.94
N ARG A 105 -10.49 12.59 -4.61
CA ARG A 105 -11.44 13.28 -3.74
C ARG A 105 -11.55 14.78 -4.04
N GLU A 106 -10.42 15.44 -4.30
CA GLU A 106 -10.38 16.85 -4.68
C GLU A 106 -11.17 17.12 -5.98
N LEU A 107 -10.94 16.29 -7.00
CA LEU A 107 -11.67 16.39 -8.28
C LEU A 107 -13.17 16.11 -8.10
N GLU A 108 -13.50 15.17 -7.23
CA GLU A 108 -14.89 14.82 -6.91
C GLU A 108 -15.64 15.98 -6.27
N GLU A 109 -15.03 16.62 -5.26
CA GLU A 109 -15.64 17.71 -4.50
C GLU A 109 -15.71 19.02 -5.29
N GLN A 110 -14.76 19.30 -6.17
CA GLN A 110 -14.70 20.58 -6.91
C GLN A 110 -15.49 20.57 -8.23
N TYR A 111 -15.59 19.43 -8.91
CA TYR A 111 -16.05 19.42 -10.32
C TYR A 111 -17.14 18.38 -10.64
N LEU A 112 -17.43 17.43 -9.74
CA LEU A 112 -18.25 16.25 -10.07
C LEU A 112 -19.48 16.07 -9.18
N GLU A 113 -19.96 17.12 -8.50
CA GLU A 113 -21.25 17.04 -7.79
C GLU A 113 -22.38 16.60 -8.74
N PRO A 114 -23.23 15.62 -8.35
CA PRO A 114 -23.42 15.07 -7.01
C PRO A 114 -22.68 13.75 -6.70
N ILE A 115 -21.76 13.27 -7.55
CA ILE A 115 -21.09 11.98 -7.39
C ILE A 115 -20.09 12.08 -6.22
N LYS A 116 -20.21 11.20 -5.21
CA LYS A 116 -19.36 11.20 -3.99
C LYS A 116 -18.89 9.80 -3.60
N ILE A 117 -18.36 9.03 -4.53
CA ILE A 117 -17.91 7.64 -4.32
C ILE A 117 -16.65 7.59 -3.45
N ILE A 118 -15.59 8.34 -3.82
CA ILE A 118 -14.29 8.25 -3.16
C ILE A 118 -14.27 9.05 -1.85
N SER A 119 -14.91 10.23 -1.83
CA SER A 119 -15.07 11.05 -0.63
C SER A 119 -15.83 10.28 0.46
N ARG A 120 -16.95 9.61 0.11
CA ARG A 120 -17.68 8.72 1.04
C ARG A 120 -16.85 7.49 1.44
N GLY A 121 -16.13 6.87 0.51
CA GLY A 121 -15.24 5.76 0.82
C GLY A 121 -14.11 6.14 1.79
N GLY A 122 -13.58 7.36 1.67
CA GLY A 122 -12.60 7.92 2.59
C GLY A 122 -13.18 8.15 3.99
N ASP A 123 -14.39 8.71 4.08
CA ASP A 123 -15.08 8.88 5.37
C ASP A 123 -15.38 7.53 6.04
N TYR A 124 -15.74 6.49 5.26
CA TYR A 124 -15.87 5.12 5.76
C TYR A 124 -14.53 4.59 6.31
N ALA A 125 -13.43 4.76 5.57
CA ALA A 125 -12.10 4.35 5.98
C ALA A 125 -11.59 5.08 7.24
N ASP A 126 -11.98 6.36 7.42
CA ASP A 126 -11.71 7.17 8.60
C ASP A 126 -12.68 6.92 9.76
N ASN A 127 -13.51 5.87 9.65
CA ASN A 127 -14.38 5.39 10.71
C ASN A 127 -15.55 6.36 11.03
N LYS A 128 -15.95 7.19 10.06
CA LYS A 128 -17.19 7.95 10.12
C LYS A 128 -18.34 7.08 9.60
N GLU A 129 -19.54 7.31 10.12
CA GLU A 129 -20.74 6.63 9.61
C GLU A 129 -21.02 7.09 8.18
N VAL A 130 -21.10 6.13 7.25
CA VAL A 130 -21.53 6.38 5.89
C VAL A 130 -22.90 5.79 5.70
N LYS A 131 -23.88 6.67 5.44
CA LYS A 131 -25.22 6.27 5.04
C LYS A 131 -25.26 6.03 3.54
N ILE A 132 -25.75 4.88 3.11
CA ILE A 132 -26.07 4.61 1.71
C ILE A 132 -27.58 4.46 1.60
N SER A 133 -28.21 5.42 0.93
CA SER A 133 -29.62 5.34 0.56
C SER A 133 -29.75 4.43 -0.65
N LEU A 134 -30.28 3.23 -0.43
CA LEU A 134 -30.72 2.32 -1.48
C LEU A 134 -32.24 2.35 -1.56
N ASP A 135 -32.79 1.92 -2.70
CA ASP A 135 -34.24 1.77 -2.92
C ASP A 135 -34.89 0.79 -1.92
N THR A 136 -34.09 -0.09 -1.31
CA THR A 136 -34.46 -1.04 -0.25
C THR A 136 -34.32 -0.50 1.19
N GLY A 137 -33.93 0.77 1.37
CA GLY A 137 -33.73 1.42 2.67
C GLY A 137 -32.30 1.91 2.91
N ASP A 138 -32.12 2.73 3.94
CA ASP A 138 -30.82 3.29 4.33
C ASP A 138 -29.96 2.25 5.06
N MET A 139 -28.78 1.96 4.53
CA MET A 139 -27.77 1.17 5.22
C MET A 139 -26.68 2.05 5.83
N HIS A 140 -26.42 1.84 7.12
CA HIS A 140 -25.32 2.47 7.86
C HIS A 140 -24.13 1.51 7.91
N LEU A 141 -23.02 1.89 7.28
CA LEU A 141 -21.79 1.10 7.31
C LEU A 141 -20.79 1.72 8.28
N ILE A 142 -20.25 0.89 9.19
CA ILE A 142 -19.19 1.25 10.15
C ILE A 142 -18.11 0.18 10.12
N ILE A 143 -16.86 0.58 10.05
CA ILE A 143 -15.71 -0.32 10.17
C ILE A 143 -15.56 -0.75 11.64
N LYS A 144 -15.56 -2.06 11.91
CA LYS A 144 -15.36 -2.63 13.25
C LYS A 144 -14.07 -3.44 13.36
N GLY A 145 -13.46 -3.43 14.54
CA GLY A 145 -12.39 -4.37 14.93
C GLY A 145 -11.05 -4.17 14.20
N MET A 146 -10.44 -5.27 13.76
CA MET A 146 -9.09 -5.29 13.14
C MET A 146 -9.01 -4.53 11.82
N ALA A 147 -10.15 -4.32 11.14
CA ALA A 147 -10.23 -3.51 9.92
C ALA A 147 -9.89 -2.02 10.16
N LYS A 148 -9.84 -1.57 11.43
CA LYS A 148 -9.36 -0.24 11.81
C LYS A 148 -7.84 -0.07 11.64
N ARG A 149 -7.08 -1.18 11.64
CA ARG A 149 -5.62 -1.09 11.51
C ARG A 149 -5.27 -0.73 10.08
N LYS A 150 -4.51 0.36 9.91
CA LYS A 150 -3.95 0.73 8.62
C LYS A 150 -3.13 -0.44 8.08
N VAL A 151 -3.36 -0.80 6.82
CA VAL A 151 -2.64 -1.88 6.14
C VAL A 151 -1.12 -1.67 6.23
N GLU A 152 -0.66 -0.42 6.19
CA GLU A 152 0.74 -0.03 6.43
C GLU A 152 1.30 -0.61 7.74
N ASN A 153 0.54 -0.58 8.84
CA ASN A 153 0.99 -1.11 10.13
C ASN A 153 1.12 -2.63 10.10
N VAL A 154 0.22 -3.33 9.39
CA VAL A 154 0.28 -4.80 9.26
C VAL A 154 1.54 -5.21 8.51
N VAL A 155 1.86 -4.54 7.40
CA VAL A 155 3.07 -4.79 6.63
C VAL A 155 4.32 -4.52 7.47
N ASN A 156 4.35 -3.44 8.24
CA ASN A 156 5.47 -3.12 9.13
C ASN A 156 5.70 -4.19 10.20
N VAL A 157 4.63 -4.77 10.77
CA VAL A 157 4.74 -5.88 11.73
C VAL A 157 5.38 -7.11 11.09
N ILE A 158 4.98 -7.46 9.86
CA ILE A 158 5.56 -8.59 9.13
C ILE A 158 7.07 -8.39 8.90
N ILE A 159 7.48 -7.19 8.50
CA ILE A 159 8.90 -6.85 8.32
C ILE A 159 9.67 -7.01 9.64
N CYS A 160 9.11 -6.53 10.76
CA CYS A 160 9.72 -6.67 12.07
C CYS A 160 9.90 -8.15 12.47
N ILE A 161 8.94 -9.02 12.12
CA ILE A 161 9.05 -10.47 12.37
C ILE A 161 10.23 -11.05 11.59
N PHE A 162 10.40 -10.73 10.31
CA PHE A 162 11.55 -11.20 9.52
C PHE A 162 12.89 -10.72 10.09
N ILE A 163 12.99 -9.43 10.44
CA ILE A 163 14.19 -8.89 11.09
C ILE A 163 14.49 -9.64 12.39
N PHE A 164 13.47 -9.86 13.21
CA PHE A 164 13.61 -10.60 14.46
C PHE A 164 14.13 -12.01 14.24
N VAL A 165 13.59 -12.73 13.25
CA VAL A 165 14.07 -14.07 12.87
C VAL A 165 15.55 -14.03 12.49
N TYR A 166 15.99 -13.09 11.64
CA TYR A 166 17.41 -12.98 11.28
C TYR A 166 18.32 -12.64 12.48
N ILE A 167 17.87 -11.79 13.40
CA ILE A 167 18.62 -11.46 14.63
C ILE A 167 18.75 -12.69 15.52
N VAL A 168 17.67 -13.45 15.73
CA VAL A 168 17.68 -14.67 16.54
C VAL A 168 18.63 -15.71 15.94
N ILE A 169 18.56 -15.90 14.63
CA ILE A 169 19.47 -16.79 13.90
C ILE A 169 20.93 -16.33 14.10
N MET A 170 21.23 -15.05 13.88
CA MET A 170 22.58 -14.49 14.05
C MET A 170 23.09 -14.65 15.49
N PHE A 171 22.25 -14.39 16.50
CA PHE A 171 22.62 -14.49 17.90
C PHE A 171 22.86 -15.95 18.33
N HIS A 172 22.02 -16.88 17.86
CA HIS A 172 22.22 -18.31 18.08
C HIS A 172 23.60 -18.76 17.58
N TYR A 173 24.02 -18.29 16.39
CA TYR A 173 25.35 -18.60 15.87
C TYR A 173 26.49 -17.96 16.67
N LEU A 174 26.34 -16.70 17.10
CA LEU A 174 27.34 -16.02 17.93
C LEU A 174 27.61 -16.75 19.24
N ILE A 175 26.58 -17.39 19.83
CA ILE A 175 26.72 -18.22 21.03
C ILE A 175 27.44 -19.53 20.72
N PHE A 176 27.07 -20.24 19.65
CA PHE A 176 27.64 -21.55 19.30
C PHE A 176 29.04 -21.49 18.66
N LEU A 177 29.47 -20.32 18.18
CA LEU A 177 30.83 -20.09 17.70
C LEU A 177 31.85 -19.94 18.85
N LYS A 178 31.37 -19.60 20.06
CA LYS A 178 32.18 -19.44 21.28
C LYS A 178 32.38 -20.78 21.98
#